data_AF-A0A1H7UX97-F1
#
_entry.id   AF-A0A1H7UX97-F1
#
_cell.length_a   1.000
_cell.length_b   1.000
_cell.length_c   1.000
_cell.angle_alpha   90.00
_cell.angle_beta   90.00
_cell.angle_gamma   90.00
#
_symmetry.space_group_name_H-M   'P 1'
#
loop_
_entity.id
_entity.type
_entity.pdbx_description
1 polymer ?
#
loop_
_entity_poly.entity_id
_entity_poly.type
_entity_poly.pdbx_seq_one_letter_code
_entity_poly.pdbx_strand_id
1 'polypeptide(L)'
;MGSGFKCFCDKCGYSLDTMLGCGMQGHLVNEEETKRMKAGKYGEQGKRFFTDHPDGTVSTNYVVVKCNSCGELYNVYDFNLQIPEAEWEKAKKKLRDASARSDSKACKLQKEQVEQVLNKTYLVTLEKYEHKCKKCGGNAEIIENFHNLAQASKIDCPRCGNKLSTKGYILWD
;
A
#
# COMPACT_ATOMS: atom_id res chain seq x y z
N MET A 1 -3.61 3.68 -10.41
CA MET A 1 -4.46 2.91 -11.33
C MET A 1 -4.34 1.46 -10.96
N GLY A 2 -5.47 0.83 -10.70
CA GLY A 2 -5.53 -0.57 -10.34
C GLY A 2 -5.57 -1.46 -11.57
N SER A 3 -5.03 -2.66 -11.43
CA SER A 3 -5.24 -3.74 -12.39
C SER A 3 -5.71 -4.99 -11.67
N GLY A 4 -6.33 -5.89 -12.40
CA GLY A 4 -6.91 -7.08 -11.83
C GLY A 4 -7.10 -8.17 -12.86
N PHE A 5 -7.26 -9.38 -12.37
CA PHE A 5 -7.56 -10.54 -13.20
C PHE A 5 -8.14 -11.66 -12.35
N LYS A 6 -8.86 -12.58 -12.98
CA LYS A 6 -9.39 -13.75 -12.29
C LYS A 6 -8.34 -14.84 -12.24
N CYS A 7 -7.99 -15.30 -11.05
CA CYS A 7 -7.30 -16.56 -10.83
C CYS A 7 -8.32 -17.69 -10.67
N PHE A 8 -8.10 -18.84 -11.28
CA PHE A 8 -8.96 -20.01 -11.13
C PHE A 8 -8.19 -21.32 -11.22
N CYS A 9 -8.74 -22.36 -10.59
CA CYS A 9 -8.18 -23.71 -10.60
C CYS A 9 -9.06 -24.63 -11.44
N ASP A 10 -8.51 -25.13 -12.54
CA ASP A 10 -9.21 -26.05 -13.46
C ASP A 10 -9.59 -27.39 -12.82
N LYS A 11 -8.90 -27.79 -11.74
CA LYS A 11 -9.13 -29.08 -11.06
C LYS A 11 -10.27 -29.05 -10.04
N CYS A 12 -10.39 -27.98 -9.26
CA CYS A 12 -11.32 -27.94 -8.11
C CYS A 12 -12.31 -26.76 -8.13
N GLY A 13 -12.25 -25.91 -9.16
CA GLY A 13 -13.15 -24.77 -9.31
C GLY A 13 -12.89 -23.62 -8.33
N TYR A 14 -11.79 -23.65 -7.55
CA TYR A 14 -11.37 -22.50 -6.76
C TYR A 14 -11.19 -21.29 -7.67
N SER A 15 -11.65 -20.10 -7.23
CA SER A 15 -11.37 -18.85 -7.94
C SER A 15 -11.19 -17.70 -6.98
N LEU A 16 -10.41 -16.71 -7.41
CA LEU A 16 -10.14 -15.46 -6.72
C LEU A 16 -10.09 -14.35 -7.77
N ASP A 17 -10.93 -13.35 -7.63
CA ASP A 17 -10.82 -12.12 -8.40
C ASP A 17 -9.76 -11.25 -7.74
N THR A 18 -8.67 -10.97 -8.46
CA THR A 18 -7.53 -10.23 -7.91
C THR A 18 -7.66 -8.77 -8.29
N MET A 19 -7.44 -7.90 -7.29
CA MET A 19 -7.36 -6.47 -7.47
C MET A 19 -6.00 -6.04 -6.93
N LEU A 20 -5.21 -5.37 -7.75
CA LEU A 20 -3.84 -4.95 -7.45
C LEU A 20 -3.69 -3.45 -7.67
N GLY A 21 -2.91 -2.81 -6.80
CA GLY A 21 -2.63 -1.38 -6.88
C GLY A 21 -3.68 -0.51 -6.21
N CYS A 22 -3.71 0.77 -6.57
CA CYS A 22 -4.61 1.75 -5.97
C CYS A 22 -5.53 2.38 -7.03
N GLY A 23 -6.79 2.57 -6.63
CA GLY A 23 -7.81 3.24 -7.42
C GLY A 23 -7.60 4.76 -7.54
N MET A 24 -8.41 5.44 -8.36
CA MET A 24 -8.35 6.90 -8.54
C MET A 24 -8.57 7.67 -7.24
N GLN A 25 -9.44 7.15 -6.36
CA GLN A 25 -9.71 7.73 -5.05
C GLN A 25 -8.75 7.25 -3.95
N GLY A 26 -7.58 6.72 -4.33
CA GLY A 26 -6.62 6.15 -3.39
C GLY A 26 -6.24 7.09 -2.23
N HIS A 27 -6.20 8.40 -2.44
CA HIS A 27 -5.92 9.38 -1.39
C HIS A 27 -7.02 9.46 -0.32
N LEU A 28 -8.31 9.42 -0.71
CA LEU A 28 -9.42 9.42 0.24
C LEU A 28 -9.44 8.14 1.07
N VAL A 29 -9.18 7.00 0.42
CA VAL A 29 -9.05 5.70 1.09
C VAL A 29 -7.88 5.73 2.07
N ASN A 30 -6.75 6.31 1.67
CA ASN A 30 -5.57 6.49 2.52
C ASN A 30 -5.90 7.24 3.81
N GLU A 31 -6.55 8.40 3.69
CA GLU A 31 -6.95 9.22 4.83
C GLU A 31 -7.92 8.50 5.77
N GLU A 32 -8.91 7.81 5.20
CA GLU A 32 -9.89 7.07 5.98
C GLU A 32 -9.25 5.89 6.73
N GLU A 33 -8.42 5.12 6.04
CA GLU A 33 -7.75 3.96 6.62
C GLU A 33 -6.70 4.35 7.66
N THR A 34 -5.99 5.47 7.46
CA THR A 34 -5.11 6.04 8.50
C THR A 34 -5.91 6.40 9.76
N LYS A 35 -7.09 7.04 9.63
CA LYS A 35 -7.95 7.35 10.79
C LYS A 35 -8.40 6.08 11.51
N ARG A 36 -8.81 5.06 10.76
CA ARG A 36 -9.24 3.76 11.30
C ARG A 36 -8.09 3.03 12.02
N MET A 37 -6.89 3.06 11.45
CA MET A 37 -5.68 2.48 12.05
C MET A 37 -5.30 3.21 13.35
N LYS A 38 -5.34 4.56 13.35
CA LYS A 38 -5.17 5.40 14.56
C LYS A 38 -6.17 5.06 15.67
N ALA A 39 -7.42 4.79 15.30
CA ALA A 39 -8.47 4.37 16.24
C ALA A 39 -8.30 2.91 16.75
N GLY A 40 -7.29 2.16 16.28
CA GLY A 40 -7.03 0.79 16.70
C GLY A 40 -7.93 -0.26 16.03
N LYS A 41 -8.63 0.08 14.93
CA LYS A 41 -9.52 -0.86 14.21
C LYS A 41 -8.78 -2.12 13.73
N TYR A 42 -7.49 -1.98 13.46
CA TYR A 42 -6.61 -3.02 12.91
C TYR A 42 -5.62 -3.56 13.96
N GLY A 43 -5.95 -3.42 15.25
CA GLY A 43 -5.13 -3.92 16.35
C GLY A 43 -4.04 -2.96 16.80
N GLU A 44 -3.18 -3.45 17.69
CA GLU A 44 -2.27 -2.61 18.47
C GLU A 44 -1.02 -2.16 17.70
N GLN A 45 -0.59 -2.87 16.66
CA GLN A 45 0.59 -2.49 15.87
C GLN A 45 0.45 -1.06 15.32
N GLY A 46 -0.61 -0.82 14.54
CA GLY A 46 -0.88 0.51 13.98
C GLY A 46 -1.14 1.57 15.04
N LYS A 47 -1.83 1.22 16.12
CA LYS A 47 -2.11 2.15 17.22
C LYS A 47 -0.83 2.63 17.92
N ARG A 48 0.11 1.71 18.17
CA ARG A 48 1.44 2.03 18.73
C ARG A 48 2.24 2.88 17.76
N PHE A 49 2.33 2.46 16.49
CA PHE A 49 3.00 3.22 15.44
C PHE A 49 2.53 4.67 15.39
N PHE A 50 1.22 4.91 15.41
CA PHE A 50 0.67 6.27 15.37
C PHE A 50 0.74 7.06 16.68
N THR A 51 1.03 6.38 17.79
CA THR A 51 1.38 7.07 19.04
C THR A 51 2.77 7.68 18.93
N ASP A 52 3.72 6.94 18.34
CA ASP A 52 5.11 7.37 18.15
C ASP A 52 5.29 8.30 16.94
N HIS A 53 4.45 8.14 15.91
CA HIS A 53 4.47 8.91 14.66
C HIS A 53 3.09 9.50 14.32
N PRO A 54 2.64 10.55 15.03
CA PRO A 54 1.31 11.14 14.83
C PRO A 54 1.07 11.69 13.43
N ASP A 55 2.12 12.13 12.74
CA ASP A 55 2.14 12.65 11.37
C ASP A 55 2.29 11.56 10.30
N GLY A 56 2.42 10.30 10.69
CA GLY A 56 2.48 9.18 9.76
C GLY A 56 1.16 8.96 9.01
N THR A 57 1.23 8.06 8.02
CA THR A 57 0.08 7.53 7.29
C THR A 57 0.27 6.04 6.98
N VAL A 58 -0.74 5.37 6.42
CA VAL A 58 -0.61 4.00 5.90
C VAL A 58 -0.72 3.98 4.40
N SER A 59 -0.04 3.10 3.68
CA SER A 59 -0.34 2.85 2.26
C SER A 59 -1.60 2.01 2.11
N THR A 60 -2.29 2.16 0.98
CA THR A 60 -3.55 1.45 0.68
C THR A 60 -3.54 0.86 -0.72
N ASN A 61 -2.47 0.17 -1.08
CA ASN A 61 -2.44 -0.60 -2.32
C ASN A 61 -3.12 -1.94 -2.08
N TYR A 62 -4.06 -2.32 -2.94
CA TYR A 62 -4.56 -3.68 -2.94
C TYR A 62 -3.44 -4.64 -3.35
N VAL A 63 -3.29 -5.68 -2.55
CA VAL A 63 -2.33 -6.77 -2.71
C VAL A 63 -3.02 -8.10 -2.40
N VAL A 64 -2.44 -9.18 -2.88
CA VAL A 64 -2.88 -10.53 -2.51
C VAL A 64 -1.98 -11.05 -1.40
N VAL A 65 -2.60 -11.55 -0.33
CA VAL A 65 -1.91 -12.25 0.75
C VAL A 65 -2.22 -13.73 0.72
N LYS A 66 -1.29 -14.55 1.24
CA LYS A 66 -1.48 -15.97 1.52
C LYS A 66 -1.42 -16.21 3.01
N CYS A 67 -2.42 -16.90 3.55
CA CYS A 67 -2.33 -17.37 4.94
C CYS A 67 -1.28 -18.49 5.06
N ASN A 68 -0.38 -18.35 6.02
CA ASN A 68 0.67 -19.34 6.28
C ASN A 68 0.12 -20.64 6.86
N SER A 69 -1.02 -20.58 7.56
CA SER A 69 -1.62 -21.73 8.24
C SER A 69 -2.59 -22.51 7.35
N CYS A 70 -3.52 -21.83 6.67
CA CYS A 70 -4.57 -22.49 5.88
C CYS A 70 -4.42 -22.33 4.36
N GLY A 71 -3.39 -21.60 3.92
CA GLY A 71 -3.10 -21.38 2.50
C GLY A 71 -4.03 -20.41 1.78
N GLU A 72 -5.14 -19.98 2.40
CA GLU A 72 -6.16 -19.13 1.76
C GLU A 72 -5.55 -17.86 1.16
N LEU A 73 -5.95 -17.55 -0.09
CA LEU A 73 -5.56 -16.35 -0.82
C LEU A 73 -6.73 -15.35 -0.83
N TYR A 74 -6.44 -14.08 -0.58
CA TYR A 74 -7.45 -13.02 -0.59
C TYR A 74 -6.80 -11.64 -0.77
N ASN A 75 -7.60 -10.67 -1.23
CA ASN A 75 -7.14 -9.28 -1.39
C ASN A 75 -7.24 -8.53 -0.05
N VAL A 76 -6.23 -7.69 0.23
CA VAL A 76 -6.19 -6.73 1.33
C VAL A 76 -5.46 -5.47 0.88
N TYR A 77 -5.53 -4.40 1.67
CA TYR A 77 -4.57 -3.31 1.56
C TYR A 77 -3.23 -3.73 2.16
N ASP A 78 -2.12 -3.28 1.58
CA ASP A 78 -0.77 -3.56 2.10
C ASP A 78 -0.53 -2.97 3.50
N PHE A 79 -1.12 -1.80 3.79
CA PHE A 79 -1.02 -1.09 5.06
C PHE A 79 0.42 -0.85 5.52
N ASN A 80 1.35 -0.61 4.59
CA ASN A 80 2.70 -0.20 4.99
C ASN A 80 2.61 1.08 5.82
N LEU A 81 3.27 1.11 6.97
CA LEU A 81 3.25 2.22 7.91
C LEU A 81 4.34 3.21 7.50
N GLN A 82 3.94 4.43 7.17
CA GLN A 82 4.78 5.42 6.51
C GLN A 82 4.90 6.70 7.32
N ILE A 83 6.07 7.33 7.25
CA ILE A 83 6.33 8.64 7.85
C ILE A 83 6.85 9.61 6.78
N PRO A 84 6.70 10.94 6.99
CA PRO A 84 7.37 11.92 6.15
C PRO A 84 8.89 11.72 6.15
N GLU A 85 9.51 11.81 4.97
CA GLU A 85 10.95 11.60 4.82
C GLU A 85 11.72 12.79 5.41
N ALA A 86 12.48 12.53 6.49
CA ALA A 86 13.12 13.57 7.29
C ALA A 86 14.06 14.49 6.50
N GLU A 87 14.84 13.95 5.55
CA GLU A 87 15.76 14.74 4.74
C GLU A 87 15.03 15.67 3.77
N TRP A 88 13.91 15.22 3.21
CA TRP A 88 13.04 16.06 2.39
C TRP A 88 12.36 17.15 3.20
N GLU A 89 11.89 16.84 4.40
CA GLU A 89 11.30 17.84 5.29
C GLU A 89 12.32 18.91 5.73
N LYS A 90 13.57 18.51 6.02
CA LYS A 90 14.67 19.45 6.24
C LYS A 90 14.94 20.32 5.01
N ALA A 91 14.96 19.74 3.81
CA ALA A 91 15.19 20.47 2.57
C ALA A 91 14.08 21.49 2.28
N LYS A 92 12.82 21.11 2.46
CA LYS A 92 11.66 22.02 2.34
C LYS A 92 11.72 23.15 3.35
N LYS A 93 12.09 22.88 4.60
CA LYS A 93 12.27 23.93 5.61
C LYS A 93 13.30 24.95 5.18
N LYS A 94 14.46 24.51 4.70
CA LYS A 94 15.51 25.40 4.16
C LYS A 94 15.00 26.23 2.98
N LEU A 95 14.27 25.61 2.05
CA LEU A 95 13.69 26.31 0.90
C LEU A 95 12.66 27.37 1.34
N ARG A 96 11.80 27.05 2.29
CA ARG A 96 10.82 27.97 2.87
C ARG A 96 11.49 29.18 3.52
N ASP A 97 12.52 28.94 4.34
CA ASP A 97 13.29 30.00 5.01
C ASP A 97 14.05 30.88 4.00
N ALA A 98 14.62 30.28 2.95
CA ALA A 98 15.33 31.00 1.90
C ALA A 98 14.37 31.86 1.04
N SER A 99 13.18 31.33 0.72
CA SER A 99 12.13 32.06 0.01
C SER A 99 11.62 33.24 0.84
N ALA A 100 11.38 33.07 2.13
CA ALA A 100 10.95 34.13 3.04
C ALA A 100 11.98 35.28 3.16
N ARG A 101 13.28 34.95 3.06
CA ARG A 101 14.38 35.94 3.09
C ARG A 101 14.70 36.57 1.72
N SER A 102 13.98 36.20 0.66
CA SER A 102 14.29 36.64 -0.71
C SER A 102 15.74 36.32 -1.13
N ASP A 103 16.26 35.15 -0.72
CA ASP A 103 17.60 34.70 -1.09
C ASP A 103 17.72 34.57 -2.61
N SER A 104 18.77 35.17 -3.19
CA SER A 104 19.03 35.19 -4.63
C SER A 104 19.01 33.80 -5.31
N LYS A 105 19.34 32.71 -4.59
CA LYS A 105 19.22 31.34 -5.12
C LYS A 105 17.79 30.81 -5.13
N ALA A 106 17.00 31.11 -4.10
CA ALA A 106 15.60 30.72 -4.04
C ALA A 106 14.73 31.54 -5.01
N CYS A 107 15.09 32.82 -5.22
CA CYS A 107 14.48 33.70 -6.21
C CYS A 107 14.73 33.29 -7.68
N LYS A 108 15.56 32.26 -7.94
CA LYS A 108 15.75 31.69 -9.30
C LYS A 108 14.59 30.78 -9.73
N LEU A 109 13.83 30.24 -8.78
CA LEU A 109 12.65 29.43 -9.05
C LEU A 109 11.42 30.33 -9.11
N GLN A 110 10.49 30.02 -10.01
CA GLN A 110 9.19 30.71 -10.02
C GLN A 110 8.41 30.35 -8.74
N LYS A 111 7.57 31.27 -8.25
CA LYS A 111 6.84 31.08 -6.97
C LYS A 111 6.01 29.80 -6.98
N GLU A 112 5.35 29.52 -8.10
CA GLU A 112 4.53 28.33 -8.32
C GLU A 112 5.35 27.04 -8.19
N GLN A 113 6.60 27.05 -8.66
CA GLN A 113 7.51 25.89 -8.55
C GLN A 113 7.94 25.66 -7.11
N VAL A 114 8.19 26.73 -6.36
CA VAL A 114 8.51 26.65 -4.92
C VAL A 114 7.32 26.08 -4.16
N GLU A 115 6.11 26.57 -4.42
CA GLU A 115 4.88 26.07 -3.80
C GLU A 115 4.64 24.58 -4.09
N GLN A 116 4.82 24.13 -5.35
CA GLN A 116 4.69 22.73 -5.71
C GLN A 116 5.65 21.82 -4.92
N VAL A 117 6.90 22.24 -4.75
CA VAL A 117 7.89 21.48 -3.96
C VAL A 117 7.51 21.45 -2.48
N LEU A 118 7.06 22.58 -1.93
CA LEU A 118 6.68 22.68 -0.52
C LEU A 118 5.42 21.85 -0.20
N ASN A 119 4.48 21.75 -1.14
CA ASN A 119 3.22 21.03 -0.97
C ASN A 119 3.34 19.51 -1.18
N LYS A 120 4.44 19.03 -1.78
CA LYS A 120 4.61 17.61 -2.08
C LYS A 120 5.16 16.83 -0.89
N THR A 121 4.38 15.96 -0.27
CA THR A 121 4.87 15.09 0.82
C THR A 121 5.61 13.87 0.25
N TYR A 122 6.80 13.62 0.76
CA TYR A 122 7.58 12.42 0.45
C TYR A 122 7.47 11.48 1.64
N LEU A 123 7.05 10.25 1.38
CA LEU A 123 6.78 9.24 2.41
C LEU A 123 7.77 8.09 2.28
N VAL A 124 8.27 7.63 3.42
CA VAL A 124 9.08 6.41 3.51
C VAL A 124 8.34 5.39 4.37
N THR A 125 8.36 4.14 3.94
CA THR A 125 7.84 3.02 4.74
C THR A 125 8.83 2.74 5.87
N LEU A 126 8.37 2.87 7.11
CA LEU A 126 9.15 2.53 8.29
C LEU A 126 8.90 1.07 8.71
N GLU A 127 7.67 0.59 8.58
CA GLU A 127 7.27 -0.73 9.04
C GLU A 127 6.22 -1.35 8.10
N LYS A 128 6.26 -2.69 7.93
CA LYS A 128 5.23 -3.45 7.22
C LYS A 128 4.17 -3.93 8.21
N TYR A 129 2.90 -3.76 7.86
CA TYR A 129 1.80 -4.22 8.70
C TYR A 129 1.65 -5.75 8.68
N GLU A 130 1.42 -6.34 9.86
CA GLU A 130 1.27 -7.79 10.02
C GLU A 130 -0.17 -8.24 9.74
N HIS A 131 -0.38 -8.83 8.56
CA HIS A 131 -1.70 -9.32 8.16
C HIS A 131 -2.11 -10.58 8.91
N LYS A 132 -3.38 -10.62 9.36
CA LYS A 132 -4.01 -11.80 9.97
C LYS A 132 -5.08 -12.38 9.05
N CYS A 133 -5.13 -13.70 8.98
CA CYS A 133 -6.09 -14.44 8.19
C CYS A 133 -7.50 -14.32 8.78
N LYS A 134 -8.43 -13.81 7.99
CA LYS A 134 -9.85 -13.71 8.38
C LYS A 134 -10.51 -15.07 8.64
N LYS A 135 -9.97 -16.15 8.07
CA LYS A 135 -10.53 -17.50 8.16
C LYS A 135 -10.08 -18.25 9.41
N CYS A 136 -8.79 -18.19 9.77
CA CYS A 136 -8.23 -18.98 10.86
C CYS A 136 -7.48 -18.16 11.92
N GLY A 137 -7.35 -16.83 11.75
CA GLY A 137 -6.60 -15.95 12.65
C GLY A 137 -5.08 -16.03 12.54
N GLY A 138 -4.54 -16.99 11.78
CA GLY A 138 -3.09 -17.15 11.57
C GLY A 138 -2.46 -16.01 10.77
N ASN A 139 -1.13 -15.94 10.73
CA ASN A 139 -0.42 -14.92 9.96
C ASN A 139 -0.66 -15.11 8.45
N ALA A 140 -0.67 -13.99 7.73
CA ALA A 140 -0.73 -13.96 6.28
C ALA A 140 0.36 -13.06 5.72
N GLU A 141 0.97 -13.50 4.62
CA GLU A 141 2.08 -12.80 3.98
C GLU A 141 1.66 -12.27 2.62
N ILE A 142 2.10 -11.05 2.30
CA ILE A 142 1.91 -10.46 0.98
C ILE A 142 2.73 -11.26 -0.04
N ILE A 143 2.09 -11.67 -1.12
CA ILE A 143 2.81 -12.27 -2.25
C ILE A 143 3.34 -11.14 -3.12
N GLU A 144 4.61 -10.81 -2.93
CA GLU A 144 5.32 -9.84 -3.77
C GLU A 144 5.31 -10.30 -5.24
N ASN A 145 5.11 -9.35 -6.16
CA ASN A 145 5.02 -9.63 -7.60
C ASN A 145 3.95 -10.66 -8.00
N PHE A 146 2.82 -10.69 -7.27
CA PHE A 146 1.72 -11.62 -7.52
C PHE A 146 1.28 -11.66 -9.00
N HIS A 147 1.18 -10.50 -9.66
CA HIS A 147 0.82 -10.42 -11.08
C HIS A 147 1.70 -11.31 -11.97
N ASN A 148 3.02 -11.16 -11.85
CA ASN A 148 3.99 -11.91 -12.65
C ASN A 148 3.98 -13.41 -12.32
N LEU A 149 3.82 -13.75 -11.04
CA LEU A 149 3.75 -15.13 -10.59
C LEU A 149 2.48 -15.83 -11.08
N ALA A 150 1.34 -15.13 -11.08
CA ALA A 150 0.09 -15.68 -11.55
C ALA A 150 0.09 -15.88 -13.07
N GLN A 151 0.60 -14.91 -13.85
CA GLN A 151 0.74 -15.06 -15.30
C GLN A 151 1.68 -16.20 -15.70
N ALA A 152 2.71 -16.46 -14.90
CA ALA A 152 3.63 -17.58 -15.10
C ALA A 152 3.10 -18.92 -14.54
N SER A 153 1.84 -18.99 -14.10
CA SER A 153 1.23 -20.18 -13.47
C SER A 153 2.05 -20.72 -12.29
N LYS A 154 2.69 -19.83 -11.52
CA LYS A 154 3.55 -20.19 -10.37
C LYS A 154 2.81 -20.18 -9.03
N ILE A 155 1.54 -19.77 -9.00
CA ILE A 155 0.73 -19.76 -7.78
C ILE A 155 -0.02 -21.10 -7.64
N ASP A 156 0.12 -21.73 -6.47
CA ASP A 156 -0.57 -22.97 -6.14
C ASP A 156 -1.98 -22.72 -5.61
N CYS A 157 -2.92 -23.56 -6.02
CA CYS A 157 -4.28 -23.54 -5.52
C CYS A 157 -4.29 -23.93 -4.03
N PRO A 158 -4.92 -23.12 -3.17
CA PRO A 158 -4.95 -23.38 -1.74
C PRO A 158 -5.78 -24.61 -1.34
N ARG A 159 -6.64 -25.11 -2.24
CA ARG A 159 -7.52 -26.26 -1.97
C ARG A 159 -6.94 -27.60 -2.40
N CYS A 160 -6.22 -27.65 -3.52
CA CYS A 160 -5.79 -28.92 -4.12
C CYS A 160 -4.35 -28.93 -4.63
N GLY A 161 -3.59 -27.85 -4.46
CA GLY A 161 -2.18 -27.73 -4.87
C GLY A 161 -1.93 -27.62 -6.36
N ASN A 162 -2.96 -27.68 -7.22
CA ASN A 162 -2.78 -27.48 -8.66
C ASN A 162 -2.40 -26.03 -8.98
N LYS A 163 -1.69 -25.78 -10.09
CA LYS A 163 -1.39 -24.41 -10.52
C LYS A 163 -2.68 -23.64 -10.86
N LEU A 164 -2.70 -22.36 -10.52
CA LEU A 164 -3.78 -21.45 -10.89
C LEU A 164 -3.54 -20.91 -12.31
N SER A 165 -4.62 -20.89 -13.08
CA SER A 165 -4.73 -20.24 -14.38
C SER A 165 -5.28 -18.83 -14.20
N THR A 166 -4.94 -17.91 -15.10
CA THR A 166 -5.45 -16.52 -15.09
C THR A 166 -6.34 -16.24 -16.28
N LYS A 167 -7.42 -15.47 -16.10
CA LYS A 167 -8.30 -15.01 -17.19
C LYS A 167 -8.84 -13.61 -16.91
N GLY A 168 -9.06 -12.87 -18.00
CA GLY A 168 -9.75 -11.58 -17.98
C GLY A 168 -8.87 -10.51 -17.35
N TYR A 169 -8.35 -9.59 -18.16
CA TYR A 169 -7.62 -8.44 -17.65
C TYR A 169 -8.62 -7.32 -17.35
N ILE A 170 -8.54 -6.78 -16.14
CA ILE A 170 -9.41 -5.71 -15.64
C ILE A 170 -8.50 -4.53 -15.31
N LEU A 171 -8.84 -3.37 -15.85
CA LEU A 171 -8.37 -2.09 -15.32
C LEU A 171 -9.47 -1.57 -14.40
N TRP A 172 -9.09 -1.12 -13.22
CA TRP A 172 -10.07 -0.61 -12.25
C TRP A 172 -9.51 0.61 -11.54
N ASP A 173 -10.44 1.46 -11.14
CA ASP A 173 -10.22 2.73 -10.49
C ASP A 173 -10.99 2.82 -9.17
#